data_AF-A0A4Y2VVM8-F1
#
_entry.id   AF-A0A4Y2VVM8-F1
#
_cell.length_a   1.000
_cell.length_b   1.000
_cell.length_c   1.000
_cell.angle_alpha   90.00
_cell.angle_beta   90.00
_cell.angle_gamma   90.00
#
_symmetry.space_group_name_H-M   'P 1'
#
loop_
_entity.id
_entity.type
_entity.pdbx_description
1 polymer ?
#
loop_
_entity_poly.entity_id
_entity_poly.type
_entity_poly.pdbx_seq_one_letter_code
_entity_poly.pdbx_strand_id
1 'polypeptide(L)'
;MAQILRDYINAHSDLNGVCRAEEPRKPHPRIMIYDVPPLSGDRGEQEARFLAQLERSNSFSEGTTKVIFRRKGRGEAQHWVISLDPAAFQSLGQSTRLQIIQISVFF
;
A
#
# COMPACT_ATOMS: atom_id res chain seq x y z
N MET A 1 11.35 24.76 9.65
CA MET A 1 12.63 24.48 8.95
C MET A 1 12.42 24.22 7.44
N ALA A 2 11.57 23.27 7.03
CA ALA A 2 11.37 22.94 5.62
C ALA A 2 10.77 24.07 4.75
N GLN A 3 9.85 24.88 5.30
CA GLN A 3 9.21 25.98 4.58
C GLN A 3 10.21 27.07 4.19
N ILE A 4 11.08 27.47 5.12
CA ILE A 4 12.08 28.53 4.90
C ILE A 4 13.05 28.16 3.77
N LEU A 5 13.52 26.91 3.73
CA LEU A 5 14.40 26.42 2.68
C LEU A 5 13.69 26.38 1.31
N ARG A 6 12.42 25.95 1.31
CA ARG A 6 11.60 25.94 0.09
C ARG A 6 11.41 27.34 -0.46
N ASP A 7 11.06 28.29 0.39
CA ASP A 7 10.79 29.67 0.00
C ASP A 7 12.08 30.35 -0.49
N TYR A 8 13.21 30.10 0.17
CA TYR A 8 14.50 30.66 -0.25
C TYR A 8 14.96 30.12 -1.60
N ILE A 9 14.86 28.81 -1.85
CA ILE A 9 15.26 28.19 -3.13
C ILE A 9 14.37 28.68 -4.27
N ASN A 10 13.05 28.75 -4.05
CA ASN A 10 12.10 29.18 -5.08
C ASN A 10 12.10 30.69 -5.31
N ALA A 11 12.49 31.51 -4.31
CA ALA A 11 12.60 32.96 -4.46
C ALA A 11 13.96 33.42 -5.00
N HIS A 12 14.95 32.52 -5.11
CA HIS A 12 16.28 32.85 -5.58
C HIS A 12 16.28 33.10 -7.09
N SER A 13 16.73 34.28 -7.53
CA SER A 13 16.71 34.72 -8.94
C SER A 13 17.35 33.72 -9.90
N ASP A 14 18.47 33.15 -9.50
CA ASP A 14 19.31 32.31 -10.38
C ASP A 14 18.88 30.84 -10.35
N LEU A 15 18.21 30.41 -9.27
CA LEU A 15 17.85 29.00 -9.05
C LEU A 15 16.38 28.72 -9.37
N ASN A 16 15.49 29.71 -9.32
CA ASN A 16 14.05 29.55 -9.58
C ASN A 16 13.75 28.94 -10.97
N GLY A 17 14.61 29.20 -11.97
CA GLY A 17 14.49 28.63 -13.32
C GLY A 17 15.05 27.21 -13.49
N VAL A 18 15.88 26.73 -12.55
CA VAL A 18 16.65 25.47 -12.68
C VAL A 18 16.27 24.44 -11.61
N CYS A 19 16.00 24.90 -10.39
CA CYS A 19 15.72 24.08 -9.23
C CYS A 19 14.42 24.55 -8.56
N ARG A 20 13.38 23.71 -8.62
CA ARG A 20 12.12 23.95 -7.91
C ARG A 20 12.09 23.09 -6.65
N ALA A 21 12.09 23.75 -5.49
CA ALA A 21 11.88 23.07 -4.22
C ALA A 21 10.38 22.79 -4.05
N GLU A 22 10.02 21.51 -4.03
CA GLU A 22 8.67 21.05 -3.72
C GLU A 22 8.67 20.15 -2.48
N GLU A 23 7.48 19.97 -1.91
CA GLU A 23 7.33 19.03 -0.81
C GLU A 23 7.59 17.61 -1.33
N PRO A 24 8.35 16.78 -0.58
CA PRO A 24 8.58 15.40 -0.98
C PRO A 24 7.24 14.71 -1.23
N ARG A 25 7.13 14.01 -2.35
CA ARG A 25 5.95 13.17 -2.63
C ARG A 25 5.75 12.23 -1.44
N LYS A 26 4.57 12.32 -0.81
CA LYS A 26 4.24 11.45 0.31
C LYS A 26 4.28 10.00 -0.17
N PRO A 27 4.98 9.11 0.55
CA PRO A 27 5.02 7.70 0.17
C PRO A 27 3.62 7.12 0.25
N HIS A 28 3.33 6.17 -0.64
CA HIS A 28 2.10 5.38 -0.55
C HIS A 28 2.10 4.64 0.79
N PRO A 29 0.98 4.66 1.54
CA PRO A 29 0.85 3.92 2.77
C PRO A 29 1.12 2.43 2.55
N ARG A 30 1.79 1.79 3.52
CA ARG A 30 2.14 0.37 3.46
C ARG A 30 1.53 -0.33 4.66
N ILE A 31 0.86 -1.44 4.40
CA ILE A 31 0.32 -2.34 5.43
C ILE A 31 1.05 -3.67 5.36
N MET A 32 1.20 -4.30 6.53
CA MET A 32 1.78 -5.63 6.65
C MET A 32 0.71 -6.59 7.13
N ILE A 33 0.50 -7.66 6.37
CA ILE A 33 -0.43 -8.74 6.68
C ILE A 33 0.40 -9.94 7.13
N TYR A 34 0.13 -10.41 8.35
CA TYR A 34 0.77 -11.58 8.92
C TYR A 34 -0.07 -12.84 8.65
N ASP A 35 0.59 -13.99 8.73
CA ASP A 35 -0.03 -15.32 8.68
C ASP A 35 -1.01 -15.56 7.51
N VAL A 36 -0.65 -15.06 6.31
CA VAL A 36 -1.37 -15.37 5.08
C VAL A 36 -1.16 -16.86 4.77
N PRO A 37 -2.23 -17.66 4.65
CA PRO A 37 -2.10 -19.09 4.34
C PRO A 37 -1.54 -19.28 2.93
N PRO A 38 -0.88 -20.42 2.66
CA PRO A 38 -0.44 -20.75 1.31
C PRO A 38 -1.65 -20.87 0.39
N LEU A 39 -1.68 -20.05 -0.66
CA LEU A 39 -2.71 -20.08 -1.70
C LEU A 39 -2.25 -21.03 -2.82
N SER A 40 -3.19 -21.77 -3.41
CA SER A 40 -2.92 -22.63 -4.57
C SER A 40 -2.86 -21.82 -5.86
N GLY A 41 -2.01 -22.25 -6.81
CA GLY A 41 -1.86 -21.64 -8.14
C GLY A 41 -0.53 -20.95 -8.36
N ASP A 42 -0.38 -20.27 -9.50
CA ASP A 42 0.82 -19.49 -9.81
C ASP A 42 0.93 -18.24 -8.92
N ARG A 43 2.16 -17.75 -8.72
CA ARG A 43 2.45 -16.58 -7.90
C ARG A 43 1.59 -15.37 -8.28
N GLY A 44 1.43 -15.08 -9.57
CA GLY A 44 0.67 -13.93 -10.04
C GLY A 44 -0.83 -14.07 -9.75
N GLU A 45 -1.37 -15.27 -9.95
CA GLU A 45 -2.78 -15.57 -9.68
C GLU A 45 -3.11 -15.49 -8.18
N GLN A 46 -2.21 -15.94 -7.32
CA GLN A 46 -2.37 -15.84 -5.86
C GLN A 46 -2.47 -14.38 -5.42
N GLU A 47 -1.60 -13.50 -5.95
CA GLU A 47 -1.61 -12.07 -5.62
C GLU A 47 -2.90 -11.42 -6.11
N ALA A 48 -3.26 -11.65 -7.37
CA ALA A 48 -4.47 -11.08 -7.96
C ALA A 48 -5.73 -11.49 -7.21
N ARG A 49 -5.88 -12.78 -6.86
CA ARG A 49 -7.03 -13.29 -6.10
C ARG A 49 -7.11 -12.69 -4.71
N PHE A 50 -5.99 -12.63 -4.00
CA PHE A 50 -5.95 -12.09 -2.64
C PHE A 50 -6.23 -10.58 -2.64
N LEU A 51 -5.64 -9.82 -3.56
CA LEU A 51 -5.88 -8.38 -3.68
C LEU A 51 -7.33 -8.09 -4.06
N ALA A 52 -7.91 -8.81 -5.03
CA ALA A 52 -9.32 -8.65 -5.39
C ALA A 52 -10.26 -8.94 -4.21
N GLN A 53 -9.95 -9.96 -3.40
CA GLN A 53 -10.71 -10.28 -2.19
C GLN A 53 -10.56 -9.18 -1.13
N LEU A 54 -9.36 -8.65 -0.94
CA LEU A 54 -9.08 -7.57 -0.01
C LEU A 54 -9.80 -6.28 -0.42
N GLU A 55 -9.75 -5.93 -1.71
CA GLU A 55 -10.43 -4.77 -2.28
C GLU A 55 -11.95 -4.90 -2.12
N ARG A 56 -12.52 -6.05 -2.46
CA ARG A 56 -13.95 -6.31 -2.28
C ARG A 56 -14.39 -6.28 -0.82
N SER A 57 -13.59 -6.82 0.10
CA SER A 57 -13.94 -6.90 1.52
C SER A 57 -13.89 -5.54 2.22
N ASN A 58 -13.09 -4.60 1.72
CA ASN A 58 -12.91 -3.27 2.32
C ASN A 58 -13.48 -2.16 1.43
N SER A 59 -14.24 -2.51 0.38
CA SER A 59 -14.83 -1.59 -0.58
C SER A 59 -13.83 -0.62 -1.21
N PHE A 60 -12.62 -1.11 -1.49
CA PHE A 60 -11.62 -0.33 -2.23
C PHE A 60 -11.90 -0.37 -3.73
N SER A 61 -11.47 0.67 -4.46
CA SER A 61 -11.45 0.65 -5.92
C SER A 61 -10.47 -0.41 -6.44
N GLU A 62 -10.77 -1.02 -7.58
CA GLU A 62 -9.87 -2.00 -8.20
C GLU A 62 -8.51 -1.36 -8.57
N GLY A 63 -7.42 -2.07 -8.29
CA GLY A 63 -6.05 -1.63 -8.63
C GLY A 63 -5.46 -0.60 -7.65
N THR A 64 -6.14 -0.37 -6.53
CA THR A 64 -5.73 0.56 -5.48
C THR A 64 -4.74 -0.09 -4.51
N THR A 65 -4.62 -1.42 -4.58
CA THR A 65 -3.72 -2.23 -3.75
C THR A 65 -2.64 -2.91 -4.59
N LYS A 66 -1.41 -2.99 -4.08
CA LYS A 66 -0.30 -3.67 -4.75
C LYS A 66 0.60 -4.41 -3.78
N VAL A 67 0.87 -5.69 -4.01
CA VAL A 67 1.87 -6.44 -3.24
C VAL A 67 3.27 -5.89 -3.55
N ILE A 68 3.97 -5.40 -2.53
CA ILE A 68 5.36 -4.94 -2.65
C ILE A 68 6.30 -6.11 -2.38
N PHE A 69 6.03 -6.88 -1.34
CA PHE A 69 6.92 -7.93 -0.88
C PHE A 69 6.15 -9.08 -0.23
N ARG A 70 6.66 -10.29 -0.43
CA ARG A 70 6.23 -11.48 0.29
C ARG A 70 7.42 -12.07 1.02
N ARG A 71 7.23 -12.42 2.27
CA ARG A 71 8.22 -13.10 3.10
C ARG A 71 7.65 -14.42 3.58
N LYS A 72 8.47 -15.46 3.62
CA LYS A 72 8.11 -16.67 4.36
C LYS A 72 8.05 -16.34 5.85
N GLY A 73 6.95 -16.72 6.49
CA GLY A 73 6.74 -16.64 7.93
C GLY A 73 7.23 -17.90 8.64
N ARG A 74 6.60 -18.24 9.77
CA ARG A 74 6.86 -19.52 10.45
C ARG A 74 6.02 -20.62 9.80
N GLY A 75 6.64 -21.74 9.45
CA GLY A 75 5.96 -22.85 8.76
C GLY A 75 5.56 -22.49 7.32
N GLU A 76 4.35 -22.90 6.91
CA GLU A 76 3.79 -22.59 5.59
C GLU A 76 3.16 -21.19 5.48
N ALA A 77 3.14 -20.44 6.59
CA ALA A 77 2.55 -19.11 6.63
C ALA A 77 3.41 -18.09 5.86
N GLN A 78 2.76 -17.11 5.23
CA GLN A 78 3.41 -16.02 4.52
C GLN A 78 3.08 -14.67 5.15
N HIS A 79 4.01 -13.72 5.05
CA HIS A 79 3.82 -12.33 5.46
C HIS A 79 3.91 -11.43 4.23
N TRP A 80 2.88 -10.63 4.02
CA TRP A 80 2.73 -9.83 2.81
C TRP A 80 2.78 -8.36 3.17
N VAL A 81 3.57 -7.59 2.42
CA VAL A 81 3.61 -6.13 2.50
C VAL A 81 2.88 -5.58 1.29
N ILE A 82 1.83 -4.82 1.53
CA ILE A 82 0.95 -4.28 0.49
C ILE A 82 1.00 -2.76 0.55
N SER A 83 1.20 -2.16 -0.62
CA SER A 83 1.01 -0.72 -0.84
C SER A 83 -0.46 -0.44 -1.07
N LEU A 84 -0.96 0.60 -0.43
CA LEU A 84 -2.30 1.14 -0.64
C LEU A 84 -2.20 2.53 -1.25
N ASP A 85 -3.19 2.90 -2.04
CA ASP A 85 -3.42 4.31 -2.36
C ASP A 85 -3.75 5.11 -1.08
N PRO A 86 -3.29 6.36 -0.97
CA PRO A 86 -3.65 7.23 0.16
C PRO A 86 -5.16 7.33 0.42
N ALA A 87 -6.01 7.32 -0.61
CA ALA A 87 -7.46 7.40 -0.44
C ALA A 87 -8.05 6.13 0.20
N ALA A 88 -7.60 4.95 -0.23
CA ALA A 88 -7.98 3.67 0.39
C ALA A 88 -7.41 3.52 1.81
N PHE A 89 -6.23 4.07 2.08
CA PHE A 89 -5.72 4.09 3.44
C PHE A 89 -6.52 5.03 4.35
N GLN A 90 -6.99 6.16 3.83
CA GLN A 90 -7.83 7.09 4.60
C GLN A 90 -9.20 6.49 4.93
N SER A 91 -9.77 5.65 4.04
CA SER A 91 -11.06 4.99 4.31
C SER A 91 -10.98 3.96 5.45
N LEU A 92 -9.78 3.46 5.77
CA LEU A 92 -9.55 2.63 6.96
C LEU A 92 -9.65 3.43 8.26
N GLY A 93 -9.50 4.75 8.21
CA GLY A 93 -9.63 5.64 9.36
C GLY A 93 -8.70 5.24 10.51
N GLN A 94 -9.28 5.02 11.70
CA GLN A 94 -8.59 4.54 12.91
C GLN A 94 -8.67 3.02 13.08
N SER A 95 -9.30 2.31 12.14
CA SER A 95 -9.41 0.85 12.22
C SER A 95 -8.06 0.22 11.91
N THR A 96 -7.48 -0.44 12.91
CA THR A 96 -6.32 -1.33 12.72
C THR A 96 -6.71 -2.70 12.18
N ARG A 97 -8.01 -2.89 11.86
CA ARG A 97 -8.56 -4.15 11.36
C ARG A 97 -8.92 -4.02 9.88
N LEU A 98 -8.22 -4.80 9.07
CA LEU A 98 -8.61 -5.12 7.70
C LEU A 98 -9.60 -6.27 7.74
N GLN A 99 -10.72 -6.13 7.04
CA GLN A 99 -11.64 -7.25 6.88
C GLN A 99 -11.12 -8.11 5.74
N ILE A 100 -10.70 -9.33 6.06
CA ILE A 100 -10.48 -10.39 5.08
C ILE A 100 -11.68 -11.30 5.25
N ILE A 101 -12.72 -11.12 4.44
CA ILE A 101 -13.85 -12.04 4.45
C ILE A 101 -13.32 -13.34 3.84
N GLN A 102 -12.92 -14.31 4.65
CA GLN A 102 -12.76 -15.68 4.19
C GLN A 102 -14.12 -16.14 3.68
N ILE A 103 -14.33 -16.08 2.37
CA ILE A 103 -15.33 -16.96 1.76
C ILE A 103 -14.68 -18.34 1.85
N SER A 104 -14.98 -19.04 2.94
CA SER A 104 -14.85 -20.48 3.01
C SER A 104 -15.69 -21.06 1.88
N VAL A 105 -15.06 -21.40 0.75
CA VAL A 105 -15.56 -22.44 -0.14
C VAL A 105 -14.53 -23.56 -0.15
N PHE A 106 -14.54 -24.32 0.94
CA PHE A 106 -14.52 -25.78 0.90
C PHE A 106 -16.00 -26.14 1.09
N PHE A 107 -16.73 -26.74 0.15
CA PHE A 107 -16.49 -27.94 -0.66
C PHE A 107 -16.97 -27.76 -2.10
#